data_AF-A0A2G9TGT4-F1
#
_entry.id   AF-A0A2G9TGT4-F1
#
_cell.length_a   1.000
_cell.length_b   1.000
_cell.length_c   1.000
_cell.angle_alpha   90.00
_cell.angle_beta   90.00
_cell.angle_gamma   90.00
#
_symmetry.space_group_name_H-M   'P 1'
#
loop_
_entity.id
_entity.type
_entity.pdbx_description
1 polymer ?
#
loop_
_entity_poly.entity_id
_entity_poly.type
_entity_poly.pdbx_seq_one_letter_code
_entity_poly.pdbx_strand_id
1 'polypeptide(L)'
;VRAGELVNVSLIEGGEDVLRQTATAIFGKDVVKSGLKKMKSCEYAKSALPVFWMCLKLWSKMASSDEVSEGYTNNAEELVMVAKGDEDGLKVLLDQLLAHLSQPLKYHRTVVYYVFVQLLPHFKKEHVSHIIETMMMDDDELADEEGSEGESSNDEDEEMDDGEAAAEQSESESIDDEEMVDPETLNRLESALGKAAVKRKGDAIDEEEVSP
;
A
#
# COMPACT_ATOMS: atom_id res chain seq x y z
N VAL A 1 -13.27 12.43 -10.97
CA VAL A 1 -12.53 13.28 -10.02
C VAL A 1 -11.54 14.10 -10.83
N ARG A 2 -11.59 15.44 -10.78
CA ARG A 2 -10.57 16.28 -11.41
C ARG A 2 -9.38 16.41 -10.48
N ALA A 3 -8.17 16.57 -11.02
CA ALA A 3 -7.01 16.87 -10.19
C ALA A 3 -7.21 18.19 -9.44
N GLY A 4 -6.86 18.21 -8.16
CA GLY A 4 -7.02 19.36 -7.27
C GLY A 4 -8.36 19.48 -6.57
N GLU A 5 -9.34 18.61 -6.84
CA GLU A 5 -10.56 18.51 -6.03
C GLU A 5 -10.33 17.59 -4.82
N LEU A 6 -10.80 18.02 -3.64
CA LEU A 6 -10.79 17.17 -2.44
C LEU A 6 -11.59 15.91 -2.70
N VAL A 7 -10.90 14.77 -2.72
CA VAL A 7 -11.51 13.47 -2.97
C VAL A 7 -12.08 12.95 -1.66
N ASN A 8 -13.42 12.90 -1.56
CA ASN A 8 -14.09 12.20 -0.48
C ASN A 8 -14.65 10.88 -1.03
N VAL A 9 -14.04 9.76 -0.61
CA VAL A 9 -14.57 8.41 -0.87
C VAL A 9 -15.06 7.86 0.46
N SER A 10 -16.36 7.60 0.53
CA SER A 10 -17.01 7.00 1.69
C SER A 10 -17.73 5.72 1.29
N LEU A 11 -17.87 4.81 2.24
CA LEU A 11 -18.83 3.73 2.10
C LEU A 11 -20.25 4.31 2.06
N ILE A 12 -21.14 3.64 1.32
CA ILE A 12 -22.56 3.91 1.40
C ILE A 12 -23.07 3.61 2.82
N GLU A 13 -24.13 4.28 3.24
CA GLU A 13 -24.78 4.01 4.53
C GLU A 13 -25.17 2.53 4.65
N GLY A 14 -24.80 1.89 5.77
CA GLY A 14 -25.00 0.46 6.00
C GLY A 14 -24.08 -0.48 5.20
N GLY A 15 -23.21 0.05 4.33
CA GLY A 15 -22.32 -0.77 3.49
C GLY A 15 -21.36 -1.65 4.29
N GLU A 16 -20.80 -1.14 5.38
CA GLU A 16 -19.92 -1.93 6.27
C GLU A 16 -20.70 -3.07 6.95
N ASP A 17 -21.95 -2.84 7.34
CA ASP A 17 -22.78 -3.85 7.99
C ASP A 17 -23.13 -4.98 7.02
N VAL A 18 -23.47 -4.65 5.77
CA VAL A 18 -23.69 -5.65 4.72
C VAL A 18 -22.41 -6.45 4.48
N LEU A 19 -21.27 -5.79 4.32
CA LEU A 19 -19.97 -6.45 4.12
C LEU A 19 -19.65 -7.42 5.26
N ARG A 20 -19.86 -6.99 6.50
CA ARG A 20 -19.65 -7.80 7.71
C ARG A 20 -20.61 -8.98 7.80
N GLN A 21 -21.88 -8.78 7.45
CA GLN A 21 -22.87 -9.86 7.43
C GLN A 21 -22.50 -10.91 6.38
N THR A 22 -22.13 -10.49 5.18
CA THR A 22 -21.69 -11.40 4.10
C THR A 22 -20.44 -12.17 4.50
N ALA A 23 -19.41 -11.50 5.03
CA ALA A 23 -18.22 -12.17 5.53
C ALA A 23 -18.55 -13.16 6.67
N THR A 24 -19.45 -12.79 7.58
CA THR A 24 -19.87 -13.66 8.69
C THR A 24 -20.58 -14.92 8.20
N ALA A 25 -21.44 -14.78 7.19
CA ALA A 25 -22.16 -15.90 6.61
C ALA A 25 -21.23 -16.90 5.91
N ILE A 26 -20.13 -16.42 5.31
CA ILE A 26 -19.19 -17.25 4.54
C ILE A 26 -18.09 -17.85 5.41
N PHE A 27 -17.49 -17.07 6.31
CA PHE A 27 -16.31 -17.48 7.09
C PHE A 27 -16.62 -17.84 8.54
N GLY A 28 -17.85 -17.60 8.99
CA GLY A 28 -18.25 -17.79 10.37
C GLY A 28 -17.95 -16.59 11.27
N LYS A 29 -18.80 -16.43 12.29
CA LYS A 29 -18.80 -15.29 13.20
C LYS A 29 -17.49 -15.12 13.96
N ASP A 30 -16.89 -16.21 14.41
CA ASP A 30 -15.69 -16.15 15.25
C ASP A 30 -14.45 -15.70 14.47
N VAL A 31 -14.32 -16.17 13.22
CA VAL A 31 -13.24 -15.74 12.31
C VAL A 31 -13.33 -14.25 12.04
N VAL A 32 -14.52 -13.77 11.63
CA VAL A 32 -14.73 -12.35 11.33
C VAL A 32 -14.53 -11.50 12.58
N LYS A 33 -15.10 -11.88 13.72
CA LYS A 33 -14.94 -11.13 14.97
C LYS A 33 -13.48 -11.04 15.41
N SER A 34 -12.73 -12.13 15.27
CA SER A 34 -11.30 -12.18 15.58
C SER A 34 -10.50 -11.26 14.65
N GLY A 35 -10.69 -11.38 13.33
CA GLY A 35 -10.02 -10.54 12.33
C GLY A 35 -10.28 -9.05 12.54
N LEU A 36 -11.55 -8.66 12.69
CA LEU A 36 -11.94 -7.25 12.92
C LEU A 36 -11.36 -6.69 14.22
N LYS A 37 -11.24 -7.52 15.28
CA LYS A 37 -10.61 -7.09 16.53
C LYS A 37 -9.13 -6.75 16.31
N LYS A 38 -8.42 -7.55 15.51
CA LYS A 38 -7.00 -7.30 15.17
C LYS A 38 -6.87 -6.06 14.29
N MET A 39 -7.71 -5.86 13.29
CA MET A 39 -7.64 -4.68 12.42
C MET A 39 -7.87 -3.36 13.18
N LYS A 40 -8.74 -3.38 14.20
CA LYS A 40 -9.08 -2.19 14.99
C LYS A 40 -7.97 -1.70 15.92
N SER A 41 -6.88 -2.45 16.10
CA SER A 41 -5.72 -1.95 16.85
C SER A 41 -4.91 -0.92 16.07
N CYS A 42 -5.02 -0.89 14.74
CA CYS A 42 -4.33 0.07 13.89
C CYS A 42 -4.90 1.48 14.10
N GLU A 43 -4.09 2.42 14.59
CA GLU A 43 -4.58 3.75 14.95
C GLU A 43 -4.90 4.64 13.75
N TYR A 44 -4.12 4.51 12.67
CA TYR A 44 -4.20 5.36 11.48
C TYR A 44 -5.21 4.88 10.42
N ALA A 45 -5.81 3.70 10.61
CA ALA A 45 -6.78 3.18 9.65
C ALA A 45 -7.85 2.27 10.28
N LYS A 46 -8.39 2.75 11.41
CA LYS A 46 -9.42 2.06 12.22
C LYS A 46 -10.67 1.64 11.43
N SER A 47 -11.04 2.38 10.39
CA SER A 47 -12.19 2.09 9.51
C SER A 47 -11.76 1.37 8.23
N ALA A 48 -10.61 1.74 7.65
CA ALA A 48 -10.19 1.25 6.34
C ALA A 48 -9.64 -0.19 6.37
N LEU A 49 -8.77 -0.54 7.32
CA LEU A 49 -8.21 -1.89 7.42
C LEU A 49 -9.29 -2.97 7.60
N PRO A 50 -10.29 -2.82 8.50
CA PRO A 50 -11.36 -3.79 8.64
C PRO A 50 -12.13 -4.05 7.35
N VAL A 51 -12.40 -3.00 6.58
CA VAL A 51 -13.10 -3.08 5.29
C VAL A 51 -12.24 -3.80 4.28
N PHE A 52 -10.98 -3.40 4.15
CA PHE A 52 -10.06 -4.00 3.20
C PHE A 52 -9.80 -5.48 3.49
N TRP A 53 -9.58 -5.83 4.76
CA TRP A 53 -9.45 -7.20 5.22
C TRP A 53 -10.67 -8.06 4.85
N MET A 54 -11.89 -7.56 5.07
CA MET A 54 -13.10 -8.29 4.67
C MET A 54 -13.19 -8.45 3.15
N CYS A 55 -12.82 -7.42 2.38
CA CYS A 55 -12.76 -7.51 0.92
C CYS A 55 -11.79 -8.58 0.45
N LEU A 56 -10.56 -8.63 0.99
CA LEU A 56 -9.57 -9.66 0.66
C LEU A 56 -10.08 -11.08 0.97
N LYS A 57 -10.66 -11.29 2.16
CA LYS A 57 -11.28 -12.57 2.50
C LYS A 57 -12.36 -12.94 1.48
N LEU A 58 -13.26 -12.01 1.14
CA LEU A 58 -14.32 -12.28 0.16
C LEU A 58 -13.76 -12.54 -1.24
N TRP A 59 -12.74 -11.82 -1.67
CA TRP A 59 -12.06 -12.05 -2.94
C TRP A 59 -11.39 -13.42 -2.98
N SER A 60 -10.82 -13.92 -1.88
CA SER A 60 -10.29 -15.29 -1.85
C SER A 60 -11.35 -16.35 -2.12
N LYS A 61 -12.60 -16.12 -1.69
CA LYS A 61 -13.72 -17.03 -2.01
C LYS A 61 -14.28 -16.88 -3.42
N MET A 62 -14.01 -15.77 -4.09
CA MET A 62 -14.46 -15.50 -5.45
C MET A 62 -13.36 -15.70 -6.50
N ALA A 63 -12.14 -16.03 -6.05
CA ALA A 63 -10.99 -16.22 -6.91
C ALA A 63 -11.23 -17.34 -7.95
N SER A 64 -10.64 -17.17 -9.13
CA SER A 64 -10.77 -18.10 -10.25
C SER A 64 -9.83 -19.31 -10.16
N SER A 65 -8.82 -19.26 -9.30
CA SER A 65 -7.85 -20.33 -9.04
C SER A 65 -7.44 -20.35 -7.57
N ASP A 66 -6.92 -21.48 -7.12
CA ASP A 66 -6.44 -21.66 -5.75
C ASP A 66 -5.25 -20.73 -5.45
N GLU A 67 -4.34 -20.55 -6.40
CA GLU A 67 -3.21 -19.60 -6.33
C GLU A 67 -3.68 -18.16 -6.07
N VAL A 68 -4.66 -17.67 -6.84
CA VAL A 68 -5.21 -16.33 -6.64
C VAL A 68 -5.97 -16.24 -5.31
N SER A 69 -6.65 -17.31 -4.90
CA SER A 69 -7.29 -17.40 -3.58
C SER A 69 -6.28 -17.31 -2.44
N GLU A 70 -5.16 -18.01 -2.57
CA GLU A 70 -4.06 -18.02 -1.62
C GLU A 70 -3.42 -16.64 -1.52
N GLY A 71 -3.14 -15.99 -2.66
CA GLY A 71 -2.64 -14.62 -2.69
C GLY A 71 -3.52 -13.65 -1.90
N TYR A 72 -4.85 -13.69 -2.06
CA TYR A 72 -5.75 -12.86 -1.23
C TYR A 72 -5.75 -13.25 0.25
N THR A 73 -5.57 -14.54 0.55
CA THR A 73 -5.53 -15.03 1.93
C THR A 73 -4.26 -14.58 2.65
N ASN A 74 -3.11 -14.71 1.99
CA ASN A 74 -1.81 -14.23 2.47
C ASN A 74 -1.85 -12.73 2.71
N ASN A 75 -2.37 -11.97 1.73
CA ASN A 75 -2.60 -10.54 1.86
C ASN A 75 -3.46 -10.17 3.10
N ALA A 76 -4.54 -10.92 3.35
CA ALA A 76 -5.39 -10.70 4.52
C ALA A 76 -4.71 -11.06 5.86
N GLU A 77 -3.72 -11.95 5.84
CA GLU A 77 -2.93 -12.32 7.01
C GLU A 77 -1.80 -11.32 7.28
N GLU A 78 -1.15 -10.84 6.23
CA GLU A 78 -0.17 -9.76 6.29
C GLU A 78 -0.77 -8.47 6.86
N LEU A 79 -2.02 -8.14 6.49
CA LEU A 79 -2.76 -7.03 7.10
C LEU A 79 -2.87 -7.13 8.63
N VAL A 80 -2.85 -8.33 9.19
CA VAL A 80 -2.83 -8.53 10.65
C VAL A 80 -1.50 -8.10 11.24
N MET A 81 -0.41 -8.25 10.50
CA MET A 81 0.92 -7.78 10.87
C MET A 81 1.00 -6.26 10.73
N VAL A 82 0.52 -5.70 9.61
CA VAL A 82 0.36 -4.25 9.40
C VAL A 82 -0.42 -3.60 10.55
N ALA A 83 -1.54 -4.21 10.98
CA ALA A 83 -2.38 -3.66 12.04
C ALA A 83 -1.71 -3.63 13.44
N LYS A 84 -0.59 -4.33 13.60
CA LYS A 84 0.23 -4.37 14.82
C LYS A 84 1.55 -3.62 14.68
N GLY A 85 1.98 -3.35 13.45
CA GLY A 85 3.25 -2.72 13.11
C GLY A 85 3.24 -1.21 13.29
N ASP A 86 4.43 -0.63 13.24
CA ASP A 86 4.71 0.80 13.26
C ASP A 86 4.75 1.37 11.83
N GLU A 87 5.68 2.29 11.54
CA GLU A 87 5.80 2.97 10.24
C GLU A 87 6.05 2.01 9.07
N ASP A 88 6.79 0.93 9.28
CA ASP A 88 7.06 -0.07 8.24
C ASP A 88 5.78 -0.81 7.83
N GLY A 89 4.83 -0.95 8.77
CA GLY A 89 3.52 -1.52 8.46
C GLY A 89 2.75 -0.70 7.41
N LEU A 90 2.91 0.63 7.40
CA LEU A 90 2.25 1.45 6.40
C LEU A 90 2.90 1.28 5.01
N LYS A 91 4.22 1.15 4.91
CA LYS A 91 4.90 0.86 3.63
C LYS A 91 4.44 -0.48 3.04
N VAL A 92 4.40 -1.53 3.85
CA VAL A 92 3.87 -2.84 3.45
C VAL A 92 2.42 -2.73 2.94
N LEU A 93 1.58 -1.97 3.64
CA LEU A 93 0.21 -1.71 3.17
C LEU A 93 0.18 -0.96 1.83
N LEU A 94 1.09 -0.01 1.61
CA LEU A 94 1.19 0.73 0.36
C LEU A 94 1.57 -0.18 -0.80
N ASP A 95 2.57 -1.04 -0.61
CA ASP A 95 3.00 -2.00 -1.63
C ASP A 95 1.86 -2.95 -2.00
N GLN A 96 1.15 -3.47 -1.01
CA GLN A 96 -0.02 -4.31 -1.23
C GLN A 96 -1.13 -3.57 -2.00
N LEU A 97 -1.41 -2.31 -1.67
CA LEU A 97 -2.41 -1.51 -2.39
C LEU A 97 -1.97 -1.22 -3.84
N LEU A 98 -0.69 -0.94 -4.07
CA LEU A 98 -0.12 -0.75 -5.42
C LEU A 98 -0.20 -2.04 -6.23
N ALA A 99 0.15 -3.19 -5.63
CA ALA A 99 -0.01 -4.50 -6.25
C ALA A 99 -1.47 -4.77 -6.64
N HIS A 100 -2.45 -4.38 -5.82
CA HIS A 100 -3.87 -4.51 -6.22
C HIS A 100 -4.31 -3.54 -7.33
N LEU A 101 -3.65 -2.38 -7.48
CA LEU A 101 -3.91 -1.45 -8.58
C LEU A 101 -3.35 -1.92 -9.92
N SER A 102 -2.24 -2.68 -9.89
CA SER A 102 -1.64 -3.27 -11.10
C SER A 102 -2.52 -4.40 -11.67
N GLN A 103 -3.31 -5.06 -10.82
CA GLN A 103 -4.25 -6.11 -11.23
C GLN A 103 -5.32 -5.58 -12.21
N PRO A 104 -5.75 -6.38 -13.21
CA PRO A 104 -6.70 -5.95 -14.25
C PRO A 104 -8.15 -5.81 -13.76
N LEU A 105 -8.45 -6.24 -12.53
CA LEU A 105 -9.80 -6.35 -12.01
C LEU A 105 -10.30 -5.03 -11.41
N LYS A 106 -11.30 -4.43 -12.07
CA LYS A 106 -11.85 -3.10 -11.71
C LYS A 106 -12.38 -3.00 -10.28
N TYR A 107 -12.84 -4.11 -9.70
CA TYR A 107 -13.42 -4.09 -8.36
C TYR A 107 -12.37 -3.87 -7.26
N HIS A 108 -11.08 -4.17 -7.51
CA HIS A 108 -9.99 -3.83 -6.58
C HIS A 108 -9.86 -2.32 -6.44
N ARG A 109 -9.84 -1.60 -7.58
CA ARG A 109 -9.58 -0.16 -7.64
C ARG A 109 -10.48 0.65 -6.71
N THR A 110 -11.77 0.33 -6.66
CA THR A 110 -12.72 1.04 -5.78
C THR A 110 -12.37 0.89 -4.30
N VAL A 111 -12.03 -0.33 -3.87
CA VAL A 111 -11.67 -0.60 -2.47
C VAL A 111 -10.31 0.03 -2.15
N VAL A 112 -9.33 -0.12 -3.05
CA VAL A 112 -8.01 0.49 -2.88
C VAL A 112 -8.09 2.00 -2.79
N TYR A 113 -8.87 2.67 -3.64
CA TYR A 113 -9.08 4.12 -3.55
C TYR A 113 -9.74 4.54 -2.24
N TYR A 114 -10.72 3.77 -1.76
CA TYR A 114 -11.29 4.02 -0.44
C TYR A 114 -10.22 3.95 0.65
N VAL A 115 -9.38 2.90 0.66
CA VAL A 115 -8.30 2.74 1.66
C VAL A 115 -7.29 3.88 1.56
N PHE A 116 -6.79 4.22 0.36
CA PHE A 116 -5.85 5.31 0.15
C PHE A 116 -6.37 6.64 0.72
N VAL A 117 -7.60 7.02 0.40
CA VAL A 117 -8.18 8.28 0.88
C VAL A 117 -8.25 8.34 2.41
N GLN A 118 -8.51 7.22 3.07
CA GLN A 118 -8.52 7.15 4.53
C GLN A 118 -7.11 7.20 5.13
N LEU A 119 -6.08 6.74 4.40
CA LEU A 119 -4.68 6.77 4.84
C LEU A 119 -4.00 8.13 4.59
N LEU A 120 -4.46 8.93 3.63
CA LEU A 120 -3.85 10.22 3.26
C LEU A 120 -3.51 11.14 4.45
N PRO A 121 -4.36 11.30 5.49
CA PRO A 121 -4.03 12.15 6.65
C PRO A 121 -2.81 11.68 7.45
N HIS A 122 -2.38 10.43 7.24
CA HIS A 122 -1.30 9.78 7.97
C HIS A 122 -0.02 9.66 7.14
N PHE A 123 -0.05 10.06 5.86
CA PHE A 123 1.13 10.04 5.02
C PHE A 123 2.17 11.06 5.48
N LYS A 124 3.43 10.66 5.36
CA LYS A 124 4.61 11.46 5.63
C LYS A 124 5.46 11.49 4.36
N LYS A 125 6.50 12.31 4.35
CA LYS A 125 7.43 12.42 3.19
C LYS A 125 7.94 11.04 2.77
N GLU A 126 8.39 10.23 3.72
CA GLU A 126 8.90 8.87 3.48
C GLU A 126 7.88 7.94 2.82
N HIS A 127 6.59 8.04 3.15
CA HIS A 127 5.54 7.22 2.55
C HIS A 127 5.28 7.60 1.09
N VAL A 128 5.35 8.90 0.79
CA VAL A 128 5.20 9.40 -0.59
C VAL A 128 6.44 9.05 -1.41
N SER A 129 7.64 9.19 -0.83
CA SER A 129 8.89 8.74 -1.44
C SER A 129 8.83 7.24 -1.77
N HIS A 130 8.42 6.40 -0.82
CA HIS A 130 8.24 4.97 -1.01
C HIS A 130 7.33 4.65 -2.20
N ILE A 131 6.16 5.30 -2.31
CA ILE A 131 5.26 5.09 -3.46
C ILE A 131 5.96 5.46 -4.79
N ILE A 132 6.70 6.57 -4.83
CA ILE A 132 7.40 7.01 -6.03
C ILE A 132 8.52 6.03 -6.37
N GLU A 133 9.29 5.58 -5.39
CA GLU A 133 10.35 4.58 -5.54
C GLU A 133 9.79 3.29 -6.10
N THR A 134 8.77 2.69 -5.46
CA THR A 134 8.10 1.47 -5.94
C THR A 134 7.56 1.61 -7.38
N MET A 135 7.07 2.80 -7.76
CA MET A 135 6.59 3.05 -9.12
C MET A 135 7.70 3.22 -10.17
N MET A 136 8.93 3.51 -9.74
CA MET A 136 10.08 3.74 -10.62
C MET A 136 11.01 2.53 -10.69
N MET A 137 10.84 1.54 -9.81
CA MET A 137 11.52 0.26 -9.87
C MET A 137 11.11 -0.51 -11.12
N ASP A 138 12.07 -1.22 -11.72
CA ASP A 138 11.80 -2.09 -12.87
C ASP A 138 11.16 -3.41 -12.40
N ASP A 139 10.37 -4.05 -13.27
CA ASP A 139 9.62 -5.27 -12.93
C ASP A 139 10.52 -6.41 -12.39
N ASP A 140 11.79 -6.46 -12.81
CA ASP A 140 12.77 -7.45 -12.35
C ASP A 140 13.21 -7.21 -10.88
N GLU A 141 13.21 -5.97 -10.41
CA GLU A 141 13.55 -5.60 -9.03
C GLU A 141 12.37 -5.83 -8.07
N LEU A 142 11.16 -5.88 -8.60
CA LEU A 142 9.92 -6.14 -7.85
C LEU A 142 9.57 -7.63 -7.77
N ALA A 143 10.26 -8.50 -8.52
CA ALA A 143 9.96 -9.93 -8.64
C ALA A 143 10.67 -10.82 -7.62
N ASP A 144 11.55 -10.26 -6.77
CA ASP A 144 12.30 -11.04 -5.80
C ASP A 144 11.47 -11.35 -4.55
N GLU A 145 10.57 -12.35 -4.64
CA GLU A 145 10.25 -13.22 -3.48
C GLU A 145 9.53 -14.56 -3.79
N GLU A 146 9.50 -15.05 -5.03
CA GLU A 146 8.96 -16.41 -5.31
C GLU A 146 9.94 -17.29 -6.11
N GLY A 147 10.54 -18.27 -5.41
CA GLY A 147 10.84 -19.56 -6.02
C GLY A 147 12.31 -19.91 -6.30
N SER A 148 13.21 -19.82 -5.31
CA SER A 148 14.44 -20.64 -5.34
C SER A 148 14.19 -21.99 -4.64
N GLU A 149 13.47 -22.89 -5.31
CA GLU A 149 13.62 -24.31 -5.04
C GLU A 149 14.98 -24.79 -5.58
N GLY A 150 15.94 -24.97 -4.67
CA GLY A 150 17.30 -25.36 -5.02
C GLY A 150 18.09 -25.90 -3.83
N GLU A 151 17.78 -27.15 -3.48
CA GLU A 151 18.64 -28.10 -2.75
C GLU A 151 18.91 -27.85 -1.26
N SER A 152 18.08 -28.52 -0.46
CA SER A 152 18.44 -29.05 0.85
C SER A 152 19.67 -29.96 0.75
N SER A 153 20.79 -29.54 1.35
CA SER A 153 21.75 -30.47 1.94
C SER A 153 22.13 -29.99 3.33
N ASN A 154 21.58 -30.67 4.34
CA ASN A 154 22.21 -30.78 5.65
C ASN A 154 23.67 -31.20 5.47
N ASP A 155 24.58 -30.55 6.18
CA ASP A 155 25.53 -31.28 7.01
C ASP A 155 25.89 -30.43 8.24
N GLU A 156 25.79 -31.09 9.38
CA GLU A 156 26.18 -30.66 10.71
C GLU A 156 27.71 -30.40 10.73
N ASP A 157 28.19 -29.42 11.49
CA ASP A 157 28.93 -29.65 12.74
C ASP A 157 29.91 -28.52 13.15
N GLU A 158 30.00 -28.40 14.48
CA GLU A 158 31.11 -27.95 15.33
C GLU A 158 31.43 -26.45 15.61
N GLU A 159 31.07 -26.10 16.85
CA GLU A 159 31.89 -25.55 17.95
C GLU A 159 32.50 -24.13 17.92
N MET A 160 32.06 -23.37 18.93
CA MET A 160 32.77 -22.48 19.88
C MET A 160 33.88 -21.53 19.38
N ASP A 161 33.77 -20.23 19.69
CA ASP A 161 34.48 -19.61 20.83
C ASP A 161 34.30 -18.07 20.84
N ASP A 162 34.45 -17.55 22.06
CA ASP A 162 34.30 -16.21 22.63
C ASP A 162 35.21 -15.11 22.03
N GLY A 163 34.88 -13.83 22.27
CA GLY A 163 35.87 -12.74 22.14
C GLY A 163 35.42 -11.37 21.66
N GLU A 164 34.97 -10.54 22.61
CA GLU A 164 35.24 -9.09 22.78
C GLU A 164 35.23 -8.08 21.58
N ALA A 165 34.23 -7.18 21.66
CA ALA A 165 34.32 -5.72 21.87
C ALA A 165 35.02 -4.75 20.87
N ALA A 166 34.32 -3.61 20.70
CA ALA A 166 34.74 -2.29 20.21
C ALA A 166 34.91 -2.17 18.67
N ALA A 167 34.46 -1.11 17.99
CA ALA A 167 34.36 0.28 18.39
C ALA A 167 33.37 1.05 17.47
N GLU A 168 32.73 2.05 18.05
CA GLU A 168 31.93 3.08 17.36
C GLU A 168 32.75 3.83 16.31
N GLN A 169 32.18 4.05 15.11
CA GLN A 169 32.44 5.27 14.34
C GLN A 169 31.11 5.82 13.83
N SER A 170 30.72 6.90 14.52
CA SER A 170 29.64 7.81 14.18
C SER A 170 30.18 8.78 13.14
N GLU A 171 29.77 8.63 11.87
CA GLU A 171 29.93 9.67 10.86
C GLU A 171 28.61 10.42 10.74
N SER A 172 28.54 11.53 11.48
CA SER A 172 27.55 12.57 11.29
C SER A 172 27.89 13.35 10.03
N GLU A 173 27.22 13.05 8.91
CA GLU A 173 27.20 13.96 7.77
C GLU A 173 26.01 14.93 7.91
N SER A 174 26.36 16.21 7.82
CA SER A 174 25.49 17.36 7.88
C SER A 174 24.46 17.34 6.75
N ILE A 175 23.18 17.34 7.12
CA ILE A 175 22.07 17.58 6.19
C ILE A 175 22.02 19.08 5.91
N ASP A 176 22.65 19.49 4.81
CA ASP A 176 22.37 20.73 4.12
C ASP A 176 22.45 20.44 2.61
N ASP A 177 21.41 19.77 2.10
CA ASP A 177 21.15 19.76 0.67
C ASP A 177 19.64 19.94 0.47
N GLU A 178 19.27 21.11 -0.04
CA GLU A 178 18.06 21.24 -0.83
C GLU A 178 18.25 20.35 -2.06
N GLU A 179 17.96 19.04 -1.91
CA GLU A 179 17.98 18.07 -3.00
C GLU A 179 17.07 18.61 -4.12
N MET A 180 17.71 19.22 -5.13
CA MET A 180 17.10 19.51 -6.41
C MET A 180 16.71 18.16 -7.00
N VAL A 181 15.44 17.82 -6.85
CA VAL A 181 14.82 16.63 -7.42
C VAL A 181 15.23 16.53 -8.89
N ASP A 182 15.82 15.39 -9.26
CA ASP A 182 16.38 15.18 -10.58
C ASP A 182 15.32 15.43 -11.68
N PRO A 183 15.63 16.18 -12.75
CA PRO A 183 14.66 16.53 -13.79
C PRO A 183 14.03 15.32 -14.49
N GLU A 184 14.71 14.18 -14.55
CA GLU A 184 14.17 12.97 -15.16
C GLU A 184 13.05 12.38 -14.30
N THR A 185 13.23 12.34 -12.98
CA THR A 185 12.20 11.89 -12.04
C THR A 185 10.94 12.74 -12.11
N LEU A 186 11.09 14.07 -12.25
CA LEU A 186 9.97 15.00 -12.44
C LEU A 186 9.24 14.74 -13.76
N ASN A 187 9.96 14.52 -14.86
CA ASN A 187 9.35 14.26 -16.16
C ASN A 187 8.60 12.93 -16.20
N ARG A 188 9.11 11.89 -15.53
CA ARG A 188 8.44 10.59 -15.39
C ARG A 188 7.15 10.75 -14.57
N LEU A 189 7.20 11.48 -13.46
CA LEU A 189 6.04 11.74 -12.62
C LEU A 189 4.97 12.58 -13.34
N GLU A 190 5.36 13.64 -14.06
CA GLU A 190 4.45 14.44 -14.89
C GLU A 190 3.77 13.58 -15.97
N SER A 191 4.51 12.63 -16.55
CA SER A 191 3.97 11.70 -17.55
C SER A 191 2.99 10.69 -16.94
N ALA A 192 3.26 10.18 -15.74
CA ALA A 192 2.42 9.22 -15.03
C ALA A 192 1.13 9.84 -14.47
N LEU A 193 1.19 11.07 -13.95
CA LEU A 193 0.03 11.78 -13.39
C LEU A 193 -0.88 12.40 -14.46
N GLY A 194 -0.37 12.54 -15.69
CA GLY A 194 -1.08 13.13 -16.81
C GLY A 194 -1.35 14.65 -16.65
N LYS A 195 -1.93 15.25 -17.70
CA LYS A 195 -2.13 16.72 -17.83
C LYS A 195 -2.98 17.38 -16.72
N ALA A 196 -3.51 16.62 -15.77
CA ALA A 196 -4.35 17.13 -14.70
C ALA A 196 -3.51 17.70 -13.53
N ALA A 197 -2.29 17.20 -13.30
CA ALA A 197 -1.44 17.61 -12.17
C ALA A 197 -0.61 18.87 -12.41
N VAL A 198 -0.37 19.26 -13.67
CA VAL A 198 0.50 20.38 -14.03
C VAL A 198 -0.31 21.68 -14.10
N LYS A 199 -0.71 22.22 -12.95
CA LYS A 199 -0.99 23.67 -12.86
C LYS A 199 0.32 24.39 -12.59
N ARG A 200 1.09 24.64 -13.66
CA ARG A 200 2.16 25.64 -13.61
C ARG A 200 1.51 26.97 -13.22
N LYS A 201 1.96 27.53 -12.10
CA LYS A 201 1.48 28.80 -11.55
C LYS A 201 2.02 29.93 -12.43
N GLY A 202 1.42 30.14 -13.60
CA GLY A 202 1.88 31.12 -14.56
C GLY A 202 1.15 31.01 -15.90
N ASP A 203 -0.09 31.48 -15.93
CA ASP A 203 -0.76 32.22 -17.01
C ASP A 203 -2.28 32.05 -16.86
N ALA A 204 -2.88 32.98 -16.13
CA ALA A 204 -4.29 33.27 -16.27
C ALA A 204 -4.40 34.33 -17.37
N ILE A 205 -4.61 33.89 -18.61
CA ILE A 205 -5.20 34.74 -19.63
C ILE A 205 -6.66 34.30 -19.72
N ASP A 206 -7.51 35.15 -19.15
CA ASP A 206 -8.96 35.08 -19.20
C ASP A 206 -9.38 35.49 -20.61
N GLU A 207 -9.75 34.51 -21.46
CA GLU A 207 -10.44 34.82 -22.72
C GLU A 207 -11.92 35.07 -22.37
N GLU A 208 -12.22 36.31 -21.99
CA GLU A 208 -13.58 36.83 -21.95
C GLU A 208 -14.22 36.74 -23.34
N GLU A 209 -15.49 36.35 -23.31
CA GLU A 209 -16.42 36.18 -24.43
C GLU A 209 -16.33 37.31 -25.47
N VAL A 210 -16.05 36.96 -26.71
CA VAL A 210 -16.51 37.72 -27.87
C VAL A 210 -17.36 36.80 -28.73
N SER A 211 -18.67 37.00 -28.71
CA SER A 211 -19.56 36.59 -29.79
C SER A 211 -20.38 37.80 -30.24
N PRO A 212 -20.54 38.00 -31.56
CA PRO A 212 -21.18 39.18 -32.14
C PRO A 212 -22.71 39.21 -31.96
#